data_AF-A0A933BH10-F1
#
_entry.id   AF-A0A933BH10-F1
#
_cell.length_a   1.000
_cell.length_b   1.000
_cell.length_c   1.000
_cell.angle_alpha   90.00
_cell.angle_beta   90.00
_cell.angle_gamma   90.00
#
_symmetry.space_group_name_H-M   'P 1'
#
loop_
_entity.id
_entity.type
_entity.pdbx_description
1 polymer ?
#
loop_
_entity_poly.entity_id
_entity_poly.type
_entity_poly.pdbx_seq_one_letter_code
_entity_poly.pdbx_strand_id
1 'polypeptide(L)'
;MRFVMGLFVIGSVSLRAQALDWSRDLPSQARVIMAESAAVPAVEAAAVSGPATEQLKERLDGIFDLVRTPPADENEKERRLKKVRAMAGELFHWGEMAKLTLGRHWDARTADEKAEFVALFSELMERAYVSKIDLYGGEPIRFLGEEVQGEGSVVVKTVLITRKKQHLPIHYVLKDMDGRWRAYDLSIEGISLADNYRVQFSRIIVKESFAQLLAKLRSKRIG
;
A
#
# COMPACT_ATOMS: atom_id res chain seq x y z
N MET A 1 -17.53 -43.28 -18.85
CA MET A 1 -17.79 -41.92 -19.35
C MET A 1 -18.32 -41.09 -18.18
N ARG A 2 -17.65 -39.98 -17.85
CA ARG A 2 -17.82 -39.19 -16.62
C ARG A 2 -18.88 -38.09 -16.77
N PHE A 3 -19.53 -37.80 -15.64
CA PHE A 3 -20.55 -36.78 -15.37
C PHE A 3 -20.02 -35.34 -15.40
N VAL A 4 -20.91 -34.39 -15.70
CA VAL A 4 -20.73 -32.93 -15.65
C VAL A 4 -21.50 -32.37 -14.44
N MET A 5 -20.80 -31.75 -13.49
CA MET A 5 -21.38 -30.83 -12.50
C MET A 5 -20.26 -29.99 -11.82
N GLY A 6 -20.43 -28.66 -11.80
CA GLY A 6 -19.76 -27.74 -10.86
C GLY A 6 -18.70 -26.79 -11.43
N LEU A 7 -19.01 -25.50 -11.54
CA LEU A 7 -18.01 -24.42 -11.54
C LEU A 7 -18.37 -23.44 -10.41
N PHE A 8 -17.66 -23.58 -9.29
CA PHE A 8 -17.87 -22.84 -8.04
C PHE A 8 -16.99 -21.57 -7.99
N VAL A 9 -17.61 -20.51 -7.49
CA VAL A 9 -17.13 -19.56 -6.48
C VAL A 9 -15.71 -19.82 -5.96
N ILE A 10 -14.81 -18.85 -6.14
CA ILE A 10 -13.67 -18.64 -5.23
C ILE A 10 -14.26 -17.84 -4.05
N GLY A 11 -14.41 -18.32 -2.82
CA GLY A 11 -13.93 -19.53 -2.18
C GLY A 11 -13.57 -19.17 -0.74
N SER A 12 -14.60 -18.99 0.11
CA SER A 12 -14.47 -18.96 1.56
C SER A 12 -13.82 -20.27 2.02
N VAL A 13 -12.65 -20.20 2.64
CA VAL A 13 -12.05 -21.35 3.33
C VAL A 13 -12.74 -21.48 4.68
N SER A 14 -13.46 -22.59 4.89
CA SER A 14 -13.85 -23.07 6.22
C SER A 14 -13.12 -24.38 6.49
N LEU A 15 -12.07 -24.32 7.32
CA LEU A 15 -11.67 -25.42 8.18
C LEU A 15 -11.57 -24.88 9.61
N ARG A 16 -12.35 -25.47 10.52
CA ARG A 16 -12.12 -25.36 11.96
C ARG A 16 -10.75 -25.95 12.29
N ALA A 17 -9.79 -25.08 12.58
CA ALA A 17 -8.74 -25.27 13.58
C ALA A 17 -8.24 -23.87 13.96
N GLN A 18 -8.11 -23.63 15.27
CA GLN A 18 -7.99 -22.31 15.89
C GLN A 18 -6.79 -21.51 15.37
N ALA A 19 -7.06 -20.43 14.64
CA ALA A 19 -6.18 -19.27 14.54
C ALA A 19 -7.09 -18.07 14.25
N LEU A 20 -7.21 -17.17 15.23
CA LEU A 20 -8.14 -16.06 15.21
C LEU A 20 -7.99 -15.22 13.93
N ASP A 21 -9.16 -15.02 13.32
CA ASP A 21 -9.68 -14.00 12.41
C ASP A 21 -9.04 -12.59 12.51
N TRP A 22 -8.20 -12.19 11.54
CA TRP A 22 -7.78 -10.78 11.33
C TRP A 22 -7.99 -10.31 9.88
N SER A 23 -8.47 -11.18 8.98
CA SER A 23 -8.76 -10.83 7.59
C SER A 23 -10.19 -10.31 7.39
N ARG A 24 -11.00 -10.24 8.45
CA ARG A 24 -12.36 -9.66 8.47
C ARG A 24 -12.42 -8.18 8.83
N ASP A 25 -11.34 -7.58 9.31
CA ASP A 25 -11.33 -6.17 9.73
C ASP A 25 -10.98 -5.18 8.60
N LEU A 26 -11.02 -5.63 7.34
CA LEU A 26 -11.30 -4.70 6.25
C LEU A 26 -12.73 -4.17 6.48
N PRO A 27 -12.95 -2.84 6.49
CA PRO A 27 -14.27 -2.28 6.74
C PRO A 27 -15.35 -2.94 5.86
N SER A 28 -16.46 -3.32 6.47
CA SER A 28 -17.67 -3.84 5.80
C SER A 28 -18.29 -2.90 4.76
N GLN A 29 -17.71 -1.71 4.56
CA GLN A 29 -18.08 -0.76 3.51
C GLN A 29 -17.52 -1.17 2.13
N ALA A 30 -16.57 -2.12 2.08
CA ALA A 30 -16.12 -2.75 0.83
C ALA A 30 -17.15 -3.77 0.27
N ARG A 31 -18.39 -3.74 0.75
CA ARG A 31 -19.53 -4.33 0.03
C ARG A 31 -19.85 -3.39 -1.10
N VAL A 32 -19.54 -3.82 -2.32
CA VAL A 32 -19.97 -3.24 -3.61
C VAL A 32 -21.32 -2.54 -3.44
N ILE A 33 -21.29 -1.22 -3.24
CA ILE A 33 -22.43 -0.39 -3.60
C ILE A 33 -22.26 -0.24 -5.11
N MET A 34 -23.18 -0.85 -5.86
CA MET A 34 -23.44 -0.46 -7.24
C MET A 34 -23.88 1.01 -7.20
N ALA A 35 -22.91 1.91 -7.14
CA ALA A 35 -23.15 3.31 -7.39
C ALA A 35 -23.29 3.44 -8.91
N GLU A 36 -24.49 3.83 -9.29
CA GLU A 36 -24.85 4.28 -10.63
C GLU A 36 -23.75 5.21 -11.14
N SER A 37 -23.20 4.87 -12.31
CA SER A 37 -22.09 5.57 -12.95
C SER A 37 -22.50 7.01 -13.28
N ALA A 38 -22.31 7.93 -12.34
CA ALA A 38 -22.27 9.34 -12.65
C ALA A 38 -21.01 9.58 -13.49
N ALA A 39 -21.21 10.00 -14.74
CA ALA A 39 -20.11 10.43 -15.60
C ALA A 39 -19.32 11.51 -14.87
N VAL A 40 -18.06 11.21 -14.54
CA VAL A 40 -17.13 12.24 -14.06
C VAL A 40 -16.91 13.16 -15.26
N PRO A 41 -17.28 14.46 -15.19
CA PRO A 41 -16.99 15.38 -16.28
C PRO A 41 -15.48 15.40 -16.50
N ALA A 42 -15.07 15.30 -17.76
CA ALA A 42 -13.68 15.47 -18.16
C ALA A 42 -13.29 16.94 -17.89
N VAL A 43 -12.79 17.20 -16.69
CA VAL A 43 -12.06 18.43 -16.41
C VAL A 43 -10.68 18.24 -17.04
N GLU A 44 -10.55 18.71 -18.27
CA GLU A 44 -9.28 18.85 -18.97
C GLU A 44 -8.55 20.07 -18.38
N ALA A 45 -8.20 19.99 -17.08
CA ALA A 45 -7.18 20.85 -16.53
C ALA A 45 -5.86 20.32 -17.09
N ALA A 46 -5.12 21.17 -17.80
CA ALA A 46 -3.76 20.87 -18.21
C ALA A 46 -2.97 20.45 -16.96
N ALA A 47 -2.74 19.15 -16.82
CA ALA A 47 -2.00 18.57 -15.71
C ALA A 47 -0.56 19.11 -15.80
N VAL A 48 -0.22 20.07 -14.94
CA VAL A 48 1.18 20.45 -14.76
C VAL A 48 1.85 19.24 -14.08
N SER A 49 2.56 18.43 -14.86
CA SER A 49 3.47 17.43 -14.31
C SER A 49 4.69 18.15 -13.78
N GLY A 50 4.90 18.10 -12.47
CA GLY A 50 6.11 18.61 -11.85
C GLY A 50 7.09 17.49 -11.47
N PRO A 51 8.19 17.84 -10.79
CA PRO A 51 9.26 16.90 -10.48
C PRO A 51 8.82 15.69 -9.64
N ALA A 52 7.77 15.85 -8.81
CA ALA A 52 7.26 14.75 -7.99
C ALA A 52 6.57 13.68 -8.87
N THR A 53 5.75 14.11 -9.83
CA THR A 53 5.09 13.23 -10.82
C THR A 53 6.12 12.49 -11.66
N GLU A 54 7.14 13.19 -12.16
CA GLU A 54 8.16 12.60 -13.02
C GLU A 54 8.97 11.53 -12.29
N GLN A 55 9.50 11.84 -11.10
CA GLN A 55 10.26 10.88 -10.30
C GLN A 55 9.41 9.70 -9.83
N LEU A 56 8.15 9.94 -9.45
CA LEU A 56 7.24 8.86 -9.07
C LEU A 56 6.96 7.92 -10.25
N LYS A 57 6.68 8.49 -11.43
CA LYS A 57 6.42 7.73 -12.65
C LYS A 57 7.63 6.87 -13.02
N GLU A 58 8.83 7.45 -13.05
CA GLU A 58 10.06 6.72 -13.36
C GLU A 58 10.27 5.52 -12.43
N ARG A 59 10.08 5.71 -11.11
CA ARG A 59 10.25 4.65 -10.11
C ARG A 59 9.20 3.54 -10.27
N LEU A 60 7.95 3.91 -10.51
CA LEU A 60 6.86 2.95 -10.73
C LEU A 60 7.06 2.16 -12.03
N ASP A 61 7.41 2.84 -13.12
CA ASP A 61 7.71 2.21 -14.42
C ASP A 61 8.83 1.17 -14.26
N GLY A 62 9.91 1.52 -13.54
CA GLY A 62 10.99 0.58 -13.26
C GLY A 62 10.57 -0.65 -12.44
N ILE A 63 9.67 -0.48 -11.45
CA ILE A 63 9.11 -1.61 -10.69
C ILE A 63 8.25 -2.48 -11.61
N PHE A 64 7.38 -1.89 -12.42
CA PHE A 64 6.49 -2.64 -13.31
C PHE A 64 7.24 -3.37 -14.42
N ASP A 65 8.24 -2.76 -15.02
CA ASP A 65 9.10 -3.41 -16.01
C ASP A 65 9.79 -4.64 -15.44
N LEU A 66 10.22 -4.57 -14.18
CA LEU A 66 10.86 -5.68 -13.48
C LEU A 66 9.91 -6.86 -13.24
N VAL A 67 8.61 -6.61 -13.03
CA VAL A 67 7.60 -7.65 -12.72
C VAL A 67 6.72 -8.03 -13.92
N ARG A 68 6.90 -7.38 -15.07
CA ARG A 68 6.11 -7.61 -16.28
C ARG A 68 6.20 -9.05 -16.79
N THR A 69 7.36 -9.69 -16.61
CA THR A 69 7.58 -11.07 -17.01
C THR A 69 7.57 -11.98 -15.77
N PRO A 70 6.78 -13.07 -15.75
CA PRO A 70 6.82 -14.06 -14.68
C PRO A 70 8.24 -14.63 -14.48
N PRO A 71 8.62 -14.96 -13.24
CA PRO A 71 9.95 -15.52 -12.98
C PRO A 71 10.02 -16.94 -13.54
N ALA A 72 11.19 -17.35 -14.05
CA ALA A 72 11.38 -18.70 -14.58
C ALA A 72 11.42 -19.77 -13.47
N ASP A 73 11.97 -19.42 -12.31
CA ASP A 73 12.10 -20.29 -11.15
C ASP A 73 12.05 -19.50 -9.82
N GLU A 74 12.10 -20.21 -8.69
CA GLU A 74 12.02 -19.61 -7.36
C GLU A 74 13.27 -18.76 -7.01
N ASN A 75 14.44 -19.08 -7.57
CA ASN A 75 15.66 -18.29 -7.33
C ASN A 75 15.55 -16.93 -8.04
N GLU A 76 15.04 -16.90 -9.26
CA GLU A 76 14.76 -15.68 -9.98
C GLU A 76 13.69 -14.85 -9.27
N LYS A 77 12.63 -15.50 -8.78
CA LYS A 77 11.58 -14.84 -7.99
C LYS A 77 12.14 -14.16 -6.75
N GLU A 78 12.99 -14.84 -5.98
CA GLU A 78 13.61 -14.26 -4.78
C GLU A 78 14.56 -13.10 -5.14
N ARG A 79 15.37 -13.25 -6.21
CA ARG A 79 16.25 -12.17 -6.70
C ARG A 79 15.45 -10.96 -7.16
N ARG A 80 14.33 -11.18 -7.85
CA ARG A 80 13.42 -10.12 -8.27
C ARG A 80 12.78 -9.43 -7.07
N LEU A 81 12.27 -10.20 -6.12
CA LEU A 81 11.65 -9.66 -4.89
C LEU A 81 12.64 -8.77 -4.12
N LYS A 82 13.90 -9.17 -4.00
CA LYS A 82 14.95 -8.32 -3.39
C LYS A 82 15.14 -7.00 -4.13
N LYS A 83 15.11 -7.00 -5.46
CA LYS A 83 15.19 -5.77 -6.27
C LYS A 83 13.95 -4.90 -6.08
N VAL A 84 12.75 -5.47 -6.12
CA VAL A 84 11.51 -4.72 -5.87
C VAL A 84 11.52 -4.11 -4.47
N ARG A 85 11.96 -4.85 -3.44
CA ARG A 85 12.13 -4.31 -2.09
C ARG A 85 13.07 -3.11 -2.05
N ALA A 86 14.21 -3.17 -2.73
CA ALA A 86 15.14 -2.05 -2.81
C ALA A 86 14.49 -0.83 -3.51
N MET A 87 13.81 -1.04 -4.64
CA MET A 87 13.10 0.04 -5.35
C MET A 87 11.95 0.64 -4.54
N ALA A 88 11.20 -0.19 -3.82
CA ALA A 88 10.17 0.25 -2.88
C ALA A 88 10.79 1.07 -1.74
N GLY A 89 11.96 0.66 -1.23
CA GLY A 89 12.74 1.43 -0.27
C GLY A 89 13.16 2.80 -0.78
N GLU A 90 13.45 2.93 -2.08
CA GLU A 90 13.72 4.23 -2.69
C GLU A 90 12.45 5.06 -2.88
N LEU A 91 11.35 4.43 -3.29
CA LEU A 91 10.05 5.06 -3.54
C LEU A 91 9.40 5.60 -2.25
N PHE A 92 9.45 4.83 -1.17
CA PHE A 92 8.79 5.15 0.09
C PHE A 92 9.78 5.65 1.14
N HIS A 93 9.38 6.65 1.91
CA HIS A 93 10.07 7.06 3.12
C HIS A 93 9.46 6.40 4.35
N TRP A 94 9.88 5.16 4.63
CA TRP A 94 9.31 4.32 5.68
C TRP A 94 9.31 4.96 7.08
N GLY A 95 10.33 5.77 7.41
CA GLY A 95 10.41 6.43 8.72
C GLY A 95 9.30 7.46 8.92
N GLU A 96 9.07 8.32 7.93
CA GLU A 96 7.99 9.33 7.96
C GLU A 96 6.63 8.64 7.91
N MET A 97 6.48 7.59 7.09
CA MET A 97 5.22 6.84 7.03
C MET A 97 4.91 6.17 8.38
N ALA A 98 5.89 5.50 8.99
CA ALA A 98 5.76 4.88 10.31
C ALA A 98 5.42 5.94 11.38
N LYS A 99 6.13 7.07 11.40
CA LYS A 99 5.83 8.20 12.28
C LYS A 99 4.39 8.69 12.10
N LEU A 100 3.94 8.84 10.85
CA LEU A 100 2.57 9.22 10.52
C LEU A 100 1.57 8.20 11.07
N THR A 101 1.86 6.90 11.02
CA THR A 101 0.99 5.85 11.59
C THR A 101 0.97 5.84 13.13
N LEU A 102 2.04 6.26 13.82
CA LEU A 102 2.01 6.37 15.30
C LEU A 102 1.36 7.67 15.77
N GLY A 103 1.41 8.72 14.96
CA GLY A 103 0.83 10.02 15.27
C GLY A 103 1.31 10.53 16.63
N ARG A 104 0.38 10.93 17.50
CA ARG A 104 0.68 11.46 18.85
C ARG A 104 1.50 10.52 19.74
N HIS A 105 1.52 9.22 19.45
CA HIS A 105 2.25 8.25 20.26
C HIS A 105 3.75 8.21 19.92
N TRP A 106 4.18 8.86 18.83
CA TRP A 106 5.56 8.86 18.35
C TRP A 106 6.53 9.55 19.31
N ASP A 107 6.22 10.76 19.77
CA ASP A 107 7.19 11.59 20.48
C ASP A 107 7.58 10.99 21.84
N ALA A 108 6.67 10.24 22.46
CA ALA A 108 6.91 9.53 23.72
C ALA A 108 7.75 8.24 23.57
N ARG A 109 8.29 7.94 22.38
CA ARG A 109 9.13 6.76 22.12
C ARG A 109 10.61 7.11 22.12
N THR A 110 11.41 6.20 22.67
CA THR A 110 12.87 6.26 22.61
C THR A 110 13.37 6.09 21.17
N ALA A 111 14.65 6.40 20.92
CA ALA A 111 15.26 6.19 19.61
C ALA A 111 15.20 4.71 19.20
N ASP A 112 15.48 3.80 20.13
CA ASP A 112 15.46 2.35 19.89
C ASP A 112 14.03 1.85 19.60
N GLU A 113 13.04 2.33 20.34
CA GLU A 113 11.63 2.02 20.10
C GLU A 113 11.15 2.51 18.73
N LYS A 114 11.56 3.72 18.34
CA LYS A 114 11.26 4.29 17.01
C LYS A 114 11.91 3.46 15.92
N ALA A 115 13.19 3.13 16.06
CA ALA A 115 13.92 2.33 15.08
C ALA A 115 13.31 0.93 14.92
N GLU A 116 12.99 0.27 16.03
CA GLU A 116 12.34 -1.05 16.00
C GLU A 116 10.95 -0.98 15.34
N PHE A 117 10.14 0.02 15.70
CA PHE A 117 8.83 0.18 15.10
C PHE A 117 8.90 0.42 13.60
N VAL A 118 9.82 1.30 13.14
CA VAL A 118 10.03 1.55 11.70
C VAL A 118 10.39 0.25 10.99
N ALA A 119 11.29 -0.56 11.55
CA ALA A 119 11.66 -1.84 10.95
C ALA A 119 10.45 -2.79 10.84
N LEU A 120 9.71 -2.97 11.93
CA LEU A 120 8.54 -3.85 11.97
C LEU A 120 7.39 -3.38 11.06
N PHE A 121 7.16 -2.07 11.00
CA PHE A 121 6.15 -1.48 10.12
C PHE A 121 6.53 -1.64 8.65
N SER A 122 7.79 -1.35 8.29
CA SER A 122 8.29 -1.53 6.92
C SER A 122 8.12 -2.97 6.46
N GLU A 123 8.48 -3.93 7.33
CA GLU A 123 8.33 -5.35 7.04
C GLU A 123 6.86 -5.76 6.86
N LEU A 124 5.94 -5.21 7.68
CA LEU A 124 4.51 -5.40 7.51
C LEU A 124 4.03 -4.90 6.14
N MET A 125 4.46 -3.70 5.72
CA MET A 125 4.08 -3.10 4.43
C MET A 125 4.65 -3.92 3.26
N GLU A 126 5.90 -4.34 3.35
CA GLU A 126 6.54 -5.20 2.36
C GLU A 126 5.78 -6.52 2.19
N ARG A 127 5.41 -7.19 3.28
CA ARG A 127 4.63 -8.43 3.19
C ARG A 127 3.22 -8.18 2.67
N ALA A 128 2.56 -7.10 3.09
CA ALA A 128 1.19 -6.81 2.70
C ALA A 128 1.05 -6.48 1.21
N TYR A 129 2.02 -5.76 0.64
CA TYR A 129 1.94 -5.17 -0.70
C TYR A 129 3.07 -5.60 -1.64
N VAL A 130 4.34 -5.50 -1.21
CA VAL A 130 5.51 -5.78 -2.07
C VAL A 130 5.61 -7.26 -2.43
N SER A 131 5.34 -8.17 -1.48
CA SER A 131 5.39 -9.62 -1.73
C SER A 131 4.36 -10.10 -2.75
N LYS A 132 3.31 -9.30 -2.99
CA LYS A 132 2.21 -9.58 -3.91
C LYS A 132 2.36 -8.86 -5.23
N ILE A 133 3.50 -8.22 -5.48
CA ILE A 133 3.74 -7.48 -6.72
C ILE A 133 3.60 -8.38 -7.97
N ASP A 134 3.88 -9.67 -7.84
CA ASP A 134 3.71 -10.66 -8.91
C ASP A 134 2.24 -10.89 -9.30
N LEU A 135 1.28 -10.46 -8.47
CA LEU A 135 -0.15 -10.50 -8.80
C LEU A 135 -0.57 -9.32 -9.71
N TYR A 136 0.29 -8.32 -9.87
CA TYR A 136 0.06 -7.21 -10.79
C TYR A 136 -0.02 -7.74 -12.22
N GLY A 137 -1.12 -7.43 -12.90
CA GLY A 137 -1.44 -7.91 -14.24
C GLY A 137 -1.08 -6.97 -15.37
N GLY A 138 -0.36 -5.88 -15.09
CA GLY A 138 -0.14 -4.81 -16.06
C GLY A 138 -1.32 -3.83 -16.16
N GLU A 139 -2.15 -3.73 -15.12
CA GLU A 139 -3.22 -2.73 -15.05
C GLU A 139 -2.65 -1.30 -15.19
N PRO A 140 -3.07 -0.51 -16.21
CA PRO A 140 -2.41 0.76 -16.47
C PRO A 140 -2.71 1.78 -15.36
N ILE A 141 -1.69 2.58 -15.03
CA ILE A 141 -1.79 3.72 -14.12
C ILE A 141 -1.81 5.01 -14.93
N ARG A 142 -2.85 5.81 -14.75
CA ARG A 142 -2.94 7.16 -15.31
C ARG A 142 -2.54 8.18 -14.26
N PHE A 143 -1.61 9.06 -14.62
CA PHE A 143 -1.25 10.23 -13.81
C PHE A 143 -2.14 11.39 -14.22
N LEU A 144 -2.79 12.02 -13.25
CA LEU A 144 -3.74 13.12 -13.45
C LEU A 144 -3.13 14.49 -13.14
N GLY A 145 -1.88 14.53 -12.66
CA GLY A 145 -1.16 15.74 -12.24
C GLY A 145 -0.76 15.69 -10.77
N GLU A 146 -0.15 16.77 -10.31
CA GLU A 146 0.24 16.95 -8.92
C GLU A 146 -0.28 18.25 -8.33
N GLU A 147 -0.47 18.25 -7.01
CA GLU A 147 -0.92 19.40 -6.23
C GLU A 147 0.00 19.60 -5.04
N VAL A 148 0.57 20.81 -4.93
CA VAL A 148 1.33 21.21 -3.76
C VAL A 148 0.38 21.36 -2.57
N GLN A 149 0.73 20.71 -1.47
CA GLN A 149 0.06 20.85 -0.17
C GLN A 149 0.93 21.66 0.79
N GLY A 150 0.37 21.95 1.98
CA GLY A 150 1.11 22.58 3.07
C GLY A 150 2.38 21.80 3.45
N GLU A 151 3.33 22.50 4.09
CA GLU A 151 4.55 21.91 4.65
C GLU A 151 5.49 21.25 3.62
N GLY A 152 5.41 21.67 2.35
CA GLY A 152 6.30 21.19 1.28
C GLY A 152 5.97 19.77 0.79
N SER A 153 4.76 19.29 1.07
CA SER A 153 4.27 18.00 0.57
C SER A 153 3.60 18.18 -0.78
N VAL A 154 3.64 17.16 -1.65
CA VAL A 154 2.99 17.16 -2.96
C VAL A 154 2.15 15.90 -3.08
N VAL A 155 0.90 16.05 -3.55
CA VAL A 155 0.05 14.92 -3.88
C VAL A 155 0.05 14.68 -5.37
N VAL A 156 0.57 13.54 -5.79
CA VAL A 156 0.46 13.07 -7.18
C VAL A 156 -0.80 12.23 -7.29
N LYS A 157 -1.75 12.71 -8.11
CA LYS A 157 -3.02 12.04 -8.33
C LYS A 157 -2.87 10.98 -9.41
N THR A 158 -3.12 9.72 -9.06
CA THR A 158 -3.15 8.62 -10.04
C THR A 158 -4.45 7.83 -9.99
N VAL A 159 -4.74 7.12 -11.08
CA VAL A 159 -5.86 6.18 -11.21
C VAL A 159 -5.34 4.88 -11.81
N LEU A 160 -5.52 3.77 -11.09
CA LEU A 160 -5.30 2.42 -11.59
C LEU A 160 -6.55 1.95 -12.34
N ILE A 161 -6.38 1.46 -13.57
CA ILE A 161 -7.50 0.90 -14.35
C ILE A 161 -7.47 -0.62 -14.21
N THR A 162 -8.41 -1.16 -13.44
CA THR A 162 -8.50 -2.60 -13.20
C THR A 162 -8.82 -3.36 -14.49
N ARG A 163 -8.62 -4.69 -14.49
CA ARG A 163 -9.02 -5.57 -15.61
C ARG A 163 -10.52 -5.47 -15.95
N LYS A 164 -11.37 -5.09 -14.98
CA LYS A 164 -12.80 -4.86 -15.17
C LYS A 164 -13.14 -3.45 -15.66
N LYS A 165 -12.13 -2.66 -16.08
CA LYS A 165 -12.25 -1.26 -16.50
C LYS A 165 -12.77 -0.31 -15.42
N GLN A 166 -12.72 -0.71 -14.15
CA GLN A 166 -13.01 0.19 -13.02
C GLN A 166 -11.80 1.09 -12.76
N HIS A 167 -12.07 2.35 -12.47
CA HIS A 167 -11.07 3.34 -12.12
C HIS A 167 -10.90 3.35 -10.60
N LEU A 168 -9.73 2.96 -10.12
CA LEU A 168 -9.38 2.96 -8.71
C LEU A 168 -8.41 4.12 -8.43
N PRO A 169 -8.86 5.21 -7.79
CA PRO A 169 -7.99 6.31 -7.41
C PRO A 169 -6.94 5.86 -6.39
N ILE A 170 -5.66 6.09 -6.70
CA ILE A 170 -4.53 5.87 -5.80
C ILE A 170 -3.68 7.13 -5.84
N HIS A 171 -3.67 7.91 -4.77
CA HIS A 171 -2.89 9.15 -4.71
C HIS A 171 -1.69 8.96 -3.81
N TYR A 172 -0.55 9.48 -4.25
CA TYR A 172 0.71 9.39 -3.52
C TYR A 172 0.96 10.73 -2.85
N VAL A 173 1.24 10.73 -1.55
CA VAL A 173 1.65 11.92 -0.82
C VAL A 173 3.17 11.87 -0.66
N LEU A 174 3.86 12.74 -1.36
CA LEU A 174 5.31 12.78 -1.43
C LEU A 174 5.87 14.01 -0.71
N LYS A 175 7.10 13.88 -0.24
CA LYS A 175 7.89 14.98 0.29
C LYS A 175 9.25 15.01 -0.39
N ASP A 176 9.75 16.21 -0.67
CA ASP A 176 11.11 16.39 -1.15
C ASP A 176 12.11 16.16 -0.02
N MET A 177 13.13 15.36 -0.29
CA MET A 177 14.21 15.02 0.62
C MET A 177 15.53 15.12 -0.13
N ASP A 178 16.10 16.32 -0.11
CA ASP A 178 17.33 16.66 -0.82
C ASP A 178 17.20 16.42 -2.33
N GLY A 179 16.11 16.91 -2.94
CA GLY A 179 15.84 16.75 -4.37
C GLY A 179 15.26 15.38 -4.77
N ARG A 180 15.01 14.50 -3.78
CA ARG A 180 14.39 13.19 -4.00
C ARG A 180 12.97 13.18 -3.44
N TRP A 181 11.99 13.04 -4.32
CA TRP A 181 10.59 12.88 -3.92
C TRP A 181 10.33 11.45 -3.45
N ARG A 182 9.88 11.31 -2.20
CA ARG A 182 9.56 10.00 -1.61
C ARG A 182 8.18 10.01 -1.01
N ALA A 183 7.40 8.96 -1.28
CA ALA A 183 6.06 8.80 -0.76
C ALA A 183 6.12 8.47 0.74
N TYR A 184 5.37 9.21 1.56
CA TYR A 184 5.23 8.92 2.99
C TYR A 184 3.78 8.62 3.37
N ASP A 185 2.85 8.72 2.43
CA ASP A 185 1.49 8.18 2.54
C ASP A 185 0.90 7.81 1.17
N LEU A 186 -0.13 6.98 1.19
CA LEU A 186 -0.96 6.60 0.04
C LEU A 186 -2.43 6.81 0.40
N SER A 187 -3.20 7.41 -0.51
CA SER A 187 -4.65 7.48 -0.40
C SER A 187 -5.28 6.56 -1.45
N ILE A 188 -6.03 5.56 -1.01
CA ILE A 188 -6.74 4.63 -1.89
C ILE A 188 -8.23 4.88 -1.71
N GLU A 189 -8.92 5.25 -2.80
CA GLU A 189 -10.34 5.62 -2.75
C GLU A 189 -10.65 6.72 -1.72
N GLY A 190 -9.71 7.66 -1.55
CA GLY A 190 -9.83 8.77 -0.59
C GLY A 190 -9.45 8.40 0.85
N ILE A 191 -9.07 7.15 1.13
CA ILE A 191 -8.67 6.69 2.47
C ILE A 191 -7.14 6.68 2.57
N SER A 192 -6.59 7.53 3.44
CA SER A 192 -5.17 7.49 3.81
C SER A 192 -4.82 6.16 4.47
N LEU A 193 -3.78 5.51 3.95
CA LEU A 193 -3.26 4.26 4.47
C LEU A 193 -2.66 4.49 5.86
N ALA A 194 -1.88 5.56 6.03
CA ALA A 194 -1.26 5.89 7.31
C ALA A 194 -2.30 6.22 8.38
N ASP A 195 -3.35 6.98 8.07
CA ASP A 195 -4.42 7.28 9.03
C ASP A 195 -5.22 6.04 9.41
N ASN A 196 -5.48 5.14 8.46
CA ASN A 196 -6.15 3.88 8.77
C ASN A 196 -5.34 3.04 9.77
N TYR A 197 -4.03 2.89 9.55
CA TYR A 197 -3.15 2.21 10.51
C TYR A 197 -3.05 2.98 11.84
N ARG A 198 -3.05 4.32 11.80
CA ARG A 198 -3.02 5.16 13.01
C ARG A 198 -4.19 4.90 13.93
N VAL A 199 -5.40 4.79 13.39
CA VAL A 199 -6.58 4.44 14.18
C VAL A 199 -6.41 3.08 14.85
N GLN A 200 -5.90 2.08 14.13
CA GLN A 200 -5.70 0.73 14.66
C GLN A 200 -4.60 0.67 15.72
N PHE A 201 -3.43 1.24 15.43
CA PHE A 201 -2.29 1.26 16.36
C PHE A 201 -2.61 2.06 17.61
N SER A 202 -3.27 3.21 17.48
CA SER A 202 -3.70 4.00 18.64
C SER A 202 -4.67 3.22 19.54
N ARG A 203 -5.61 2.44 18.96
CA ARG A 203 -6.49 1.56 19.74
C ARG A 203 -5.71 0.51 20.53
N ILE A 204 -4.71 -0.12 19.92
CA ILE A 204 -3.86 -1.11 20.61
C ILE A 204 -3.05 -0.45 21.73
N ILE A 205 -2.41 0.69 21.45
CA ILE A 205 -1.57 1.39 22.42
C ILE A 205 -2.40 1.85 23.63
N VAL A 206 -3.59 2.40 23.39
CA VAL A 206 -4.47 2.91 24.45
C VAL A 206 -5.07 1.78 25.29
N LYS A 207 -5.44 0.66 24.66
CA LYS A 207 -6.05 -0.48 25.38
C LYS A 207 -5.03 -1.38 26.07
N GLU A 208 -3.85 -1.51 25.49
CA GLU A 208 -2.83 -2.46 25.92
C GLU A 208 -1.54 -1.69 26.24
N SER A 209 -0.65 -1.51 25.26
CA SER A 209 0.56 -0.70 25.37
C SER A 209 1.29 -0.63 24.03
N PHE A 210 2.31 0.23 23.94
CA PHE A 210 3.24 0.22 22.81
C PHE A 210 4.03 -1.09 22.69
N ALA A 211 4.48 -1.65 23.82
CA ALA A 211 5.14 -2.95 23.84
C ALA A 211 4.25 -4.06 23.24
N GLN A 212 2.94 -4.02 23.51
CA GLN A 212 1.99 -4.97 22.92
C GLN A 212 1.78 -4.74 21.42
N LEU A 213 1.81 -3.49 20.94
CA LEU A 213 1.83 -3.22 19.50
C LEU A 213 3.06 -3.86 18.83
N LEU A 214 4.26 -3.66 19.39
CA LEU A 214 5.48 -4.29 18.86
C LEU A 214 5.39 -5.81 18.88
N ALA A 215 4.89 -6.41 19.97
CA ALA A 215 4.70 -7.85 20.07
C ALA A 215 3.76 -8.40 18.98
N LYS A 216 2.65 -7.71 18.69
CA LYS A 216 1.72 -8.08 17.61
C LYS A 216 2.34 -7.91 16.22
N LEU A 217 3.20 -6.92 16.02
CA LEU A 217 3.92 -6.77 14.75
C LEU A 217 4.99 -7.86 14.57
N ARG A 218 5.72 -8.21 15.63
CA ARG A 218 6.71 -9.31 15.64
C ARG A 218 6.06 -10.66 15.37
N SER A 219 4.87 -10.94 15.92
CA SER A 219 4.19 -12.22 15.67
C SER A 219 3.79 -12.38 14.20
N LYS A 220 3.54 -11.27 13.50
CA LYS A 220 3.26 -11.26 12.06
C LYS A 220 4.50 -11.43 11.18
N ARG A 221 5.72 -11.45 11.74
CA ARG A 221 6.96 -11.79 11.03
C ARG A 221 7.09 -13.29 10.77
N ILE A 222 6.49 -14.12 11.62
CA ILE A 222 6.71 -15.58 11.64
C ILE A 222 5.58 -16.32 10.87
N GLY A 223 5.06 -15.72 9.80
CA GLY A 223 3.96 -16.28 9.00
C GLY A 223 4.34 -16.43 7.54
#